data_AF-A0A368JX22-F1
#
_entry.id   AF-A0A368JX22-F1
#
_cell.length_a   1.000
_cell.length_b   1.000
_cell.length_c   1.000
_cell.angle_alpha   90.00
_cell.angle_beta   90.00
_cell.angle_gamma   90.00
#
_symmetry.space_group_name_H-M   'P 1'
#
loop_
_entity.id
_entity.type
_entity.pdbx_description
1 polymer ?
#
loop_
_entity_poly.entity_id
_entity_poly.type
_entity_poly.pdbx_seq_one_letter_code
_entity_poly.pdbx_strand_id
1 'polypeptide(L)' 'MPVARIERMVAGVVKNRVERGADGAFACHQFDSNVHPVALMTLDDVANYLRANPRSGVRMNPGWVKISRNIHIDGVLLR' A
#
# COMPACT_ATOMS: atom_id res chain seq x y z
N MET A 1 -12.09 -3.96 12.42
CA MET A 1 -11.34 -5.22 12.27
C MET A 1 -9.95 -4.87 11.80
N PRO A 2 -8.90 -5.58 12.25
CA PRO A 2 -7.54 -5.35 11.78
C PRO A 2 -7.46 -5.67 10.29
N VAL A 3 -6.71 -4.87 9.54
CA VAL A 3 -6.49 -5.08 8.11
C VAL A 3 -5.61 -6.31 7.91
N ALA A 4 -6.11 -7.29 7.16
CA ALA A 4 -5.41 -8.55 6.91
C ALA A 4 -4.54 -8.47 5.65
N ARG A 5 -4.97 -7.73 4.63
CA ARG A 5 -4.24 -7.59 3.36
C ARG A 5 -4.54 -6.27 2.66
N ILE A 6 -3.51 -5.76 2.00
CA ILE A 6 -3.61 -4.62 1.09
C ILE A 6 -2.98 -5.06 -0.23
N GLU A 7 -3.74 -4.96 -1.32
CA GLU A 7 -3.40 -5.58 -2.60
C GLU A 7 -3.70 -4.61 -3.74
N ARG A 8 -2.94 -4.71 -4.81
CA ARG A 8 -3.33 -4.12 -6.10
C ARG A 8 -4.05 -5.17 -6.92
N MET A 9 -5.30 -4.92 -7.25
CA MET A 9 -6.07 -5.78 -8.16
C MET A 9 -6.30 -5.08 -9.50
N VAL A 10 -6.12 -5.80 -10.60
CA VAL A 10 -6.41 -5.30 -11.96
C VAL A 10 -7.22 -6.37 -12.68
N ALA A 11 -8.40 -5.99 -13.20
CA ALA A 11 -9.35 -6.92 -13.83
C ALA A 11 -9.68 -8.14 -12.94
N GLY A 12 -9.87 -7.92 -11.64
CA GLY A 12 -10.18 -8.99 -10.68
C GLY A 12 -9.00 -9.86 -10.26
N VAL A 13 -7.79 -9.60 -10.78
CA VAL A 13 -6.59 -10.39 -10.47
C VAL A 13 -5.65 -9.60 -9.56
N VAL A 14 -5.19 -10.22 -8.47
CA VAL A 14 -4.14 -9.67 -7.61
C VAL A 14 -2.83 -9.62 -8.40
N LYS A 15 -2.31 -8.41 -8.61
CA LYS A 15 -1.03 -8.16 -9.29
C LYS A 15 0.09 -7.89 -8.32
N ASN A 16 -0.21 -7.22 -7.21
CA ASN A 16 0.79 -6.88 -6.21
C ASN A 16 0.17 -6.92 -4.82
N ARG A 17 1.00 -7.14 -3.80
CA ARG A 17 0.61 -7.16 -2.38
C ARG A 17 1.55 -6.30 -1.56
N VAL A 18 1.00 -5.60 -0.58
CA VAL A 18 1.80 -4.87 0.41
C VAL A 18 2.52 -5.89 1.29
N GLU A 19 3.84 -5.79 1.32
CA GLU A 19 4.73 -6.63 2.13
C GLU A 19 5.71 -5.74 2.90
N ARG A 20 6.22 -6.27 4.01
CA ARG A 20 7.25 -5.60 4.80
C ARG A 20 8.57 -5.65 4.05
N GLY A 21 9.25 -4.51 3.97
CA GLY A 21 10.61 -4.42 3.46
C GLY A 21 11.59 -5.19 4.34
N ALA A 22 12.85 -5.27 3.88
CA ALA A 22 13.93 -5.91 4.63
C ALA A 22 14.19 -5.25 6.01
N ASP A 23 13.79 -3.98 6.16
CA ASP A 23 13.80 -3.21 7.41
C ASP A 23 12.62 -3.56 8.35
N GLY A 24 11.74 -4.47 7.94
CA GLY A 24 10.56 -4.87 8.71
C GLY A 24 9.39 -3.87 8.64
N ALA A 25 9.53 -2.77 7.89
CA ALA A 25 8.52 -1.73 7.76
C ALA A 25 7.83 -1.75 6.40
N PHE A 26 6.63 -1.16 6.32
CA PHE A 26 5.93 -0.88 5.08
C PHE A 26 6.35 0.50 4.56
N ALA A 27 6.79 0.56 3.30
CA ALA A 27 7.21 1.81 2.67
C ALA A 27 6.03 2.50 1.98
N CYS A 28 5.42 3.46 2.67
CA CYS A 28 4.46 4.38 2.08
C CYS A 28 5.17 5.61 1.52
N HIS A 29 4.55 6.31 0.58
CA HIS A 29 5.12 7.48 -0.06
C HIS A 29 4.02 8.51 -0.31
N GLN A 30 4.32 9.76 0.03
CA GLN A 30 3.42 10.88 -0.26
C GLN A 30 3.16 11.01 -1.78
N PHE A 31 2.11 11.74 -2.13
CA PHE A 31 1.87 12.12 -3.52
C PHE A 31 3.11 12.79 -4.11
N ASP A 32 3.44 12.44 -5.36
CA ASP A 32 4.61 12.95 -6.10
C ASP A 32 6.01 12.66 -5.52
N SER A 33 6.12 11.99 -4.38
CA SER A 33 7.41 11.57 -3.80
C SER A 33 7.68 10.08 -4.03
N ASN A 34 8.91 9.73 -4.43
CA ASN A 34 9.41 8.35 -4.49
C ASN A 34 10.67 8.14 -3.64
N VAL A 35 11.22 9.21 -3.07
CA VAL A 35 12.54 9.23 -2.44
C VAL A 35 12.45 9.07 -0.92
N HIS A 36 11.47 9.72 -0.30
CA HIS A 36 11.31 9.73 1.15
C HIS A 36 10.15 8.81 1.55
N PRO A 37 10.43 7.54 1.94
CA PRO A 37 9.38 6.66 2.43
C PRO A 37 8.92 7.10 3.83
N VAL A 38 7.62 7.00 4.06
CA VAL A 38 7.00 6.97 5.38
C VAL A 38 6.96 5.51 5.80
N ALA A 39 7.81 5.14 6.75
CA ALA A 39 7.87 3.79 7.30
C ALA A 39 6.71 3.57 8.28
N LEU A 40 5.86 2.59 7.99
CA LEU A 40 4.73 2.20 8.85
C LEU A 40 4.90 0.76 9.30
N MET A 41 4.43 0.42 10.50
CA MET A 41 4.74 -0.88 11.12
C MET A 41 3.61 -1.90 11.01
N THR A 42 2.39 -1.44 10.73
CA THR A 42 1.19 -2.30 10.62
C THR A 42 0.43 -2.03 9.33
N LEU A 43 -0.35 -3.02 8.87
CA LEU A 43 -1.26 -2.81 7.73
C LEU A 43 -2.40 -1.85 8.08
N ASP A 44 -2.80 -1.77 9.36
CA ASP A 44 -3.77 -0.79 9.82
C ASP A 44 -3.27 0.64 9.64
N ASP A 45 -2.01 0.90 10.01
CA ASP A 45 -1.37 2.21 9.80
C ASP A 45 -1.28 2.53 8.30
N VAL A 46 -0.89 1.56 7.47
CA VAL A 46 -0.85 1.72 6.02
C VAL A 46 -2.24 2.05 5.46
N ALA A 47 -3.26 1.32 5.89
CA ALA A 47 -4.63 1.55 5.46
C ALA A 47 -5.13 2.94 5.88
N ASN A 48 -4.85 3.36 7.11
CA ASN A 48 -5.19 4.69 7.60
C ASN A 48 -4.46 5.79 6.82
N TYR A 49 -3.17 5.61 6.57
CA TYR A 49 -2.37 6.53 5.77
C TYR A 49 -2.90 6.69 4.35
N LEU A 50 -3.21 5.59 3.67
CA LEU A 50 -3.72 5.61 2.29
C LEU A 50 -5.13 6.21 2.21
N ARG A 51 -6.01 5.95 3.19
CA ARG A 51 -7.33 6.59 3.30
C ARG A 51 -7.21 8.10 3.53
N ALA A 52 -6.30 8.52 4.39
CA ALA A 52 -6.06 9.94 4.68
C ALA A 52 -5.38 10.68 3.52
N ASN A 53 -4.66 9.96 2.66
CA ASN A 53 -3.87 10.53 1.56
C ASN A 53 -4.19 9.81 0.24
N PRO A 54 -5.31 10.12 -0.45
CA PRO A 54 -5.80 9.36 -1.60
C PRO A 54 -4.85 9.30 -2.80
N ARG A 55 -3.94 10.27 -2.90
CA ARG A 55 -2.95 10.35 -3.99
C ARG A 55 -1.59 9.74 -3.62
N SER A 56 -1.41 9.36 -2.36
CA SER A 56 -0.21 8.66 -1.90
C SER A 56 -0.18 7.23 -2.41
N GLY A 57 0.97 6.59 -2.27
CA GLY A 57 1.12 5.18 -2.64
C GLY A 57 1.93 4.41 -1.63
N VAL A 58 1.94 3.09 -1.80
CA VAL A 58 2.71 2.15 -0.97
C VAL A 58 3.50 1.22 -1.89
N ARG A 59 4.71 0.84 -1.48
CA ARG A 59 5.47 -0.17 -2.22
C ARG A 59 4.85 -1.54 -2.05
N MET A 60 4.72 -2.25 -3.16
CA MET A 60 4.13 -3.59 -3.19
C MET A 60 5.04 -4.59 -3.92
N ASN A 61 5.00 -5.84 -3.47
CA ASN A 61 5.66 -7.00 -4.09
C ASN A 61 4.71 -7.66 -5.12
N PRO A 62 5.18 -8.22 -6.25
CA PRO A 62 6.53 -8.18 -6.79
C PRO A 62 6.95 -6.80 -7.31
N GLY A 63 8.27 -6.57 -7.32
CA GLY A 63 8.91 -5.41 -7.95
C GLY A 63 9.11 -4.19 -7.05
N TRP A 64 8.56 -4.19 -5.83
CA TRP A 64 8.73 -3.10 -4.85
C TRP A 64 8.40 -1.72 -5.41
N VAL A 65 7.48 -1.67 -6.36
CA VAL A 65 7.05 -0.44 -7.04
C VAL A 65 6.01 0.29 -6.21
N LYS A 66 6.05 1.62 -6.22
CA LYS A 66 5.02 2.45 -5.60
C LYS A 66 3.71 2.27 -6.37
N ILE A 67 2.69 1.78 -5.68
CA ILE A 67 1.32 1.69 -6.19
C ILE A 67 0.46 2.73 -5.47
N SER A 68 -0.25 3.55 -6.24
CA SER A 68 -1.20 4.56 -5.74
C SER A 68 -2.62 4.39 -6.31
N ARG A 69 -2.89 3.32 -7.06
CA ARG A 69 -4.18 3.09 -7.72
C ARG A 69 -4.57 1.61 -7.71
N ASN A 70 -5.88 1.37 -7.79
CA ASN A 70 -6.50 0.03 -7.73
C ASN A 70 -6.08 -0.75 -6.47
N ILE A 71 -5.89 -0.03 -5.38
CA ILE A 71 -5.54 -0.60 -4.08
C ILE A 71 -6.82 -1.12 -3.46
N HIS A 72 -6.81 -2.35 -3.00
CA HIS A 72 -7.90 -2.99 -2.30
C HIS A 72 -7.43 -3.29 -0.89
N ILE A 73 -8.20 -2.85 0.10
CA ILE A 73 -7.98 -3.13 1.51
C ILE A 73 -9.00 -4.20 1.90
N ASP A 74 -8.52 -5.40 2.22
CA ASP A 74 -9.36 -6.57 2.48
C ASP A 74 -10.39 -6.86 1.36
N GLY A 75 -10.02 -6.58 0.10
CA GLY A 75 -10.89 -6.75 -1.07
C GLY A 75 -11.81 -5.57 -1.37
N VAL A 76 -11.85 -4.54 -0.53
CA VAL A 76 -12.60 -3.31 -0.78
C VAL A 76 -11.72 -2.32 -1.53
N LEU A 77 -12.14 -1.90 -2.72
CA LEU A 77 -11.43 -0.88 -3.49
C LEU A 77 -11.34 0.43 -2.70
N LEU A 78 -10.10 0.88 -2.51
CA LEU A 78 -9.78 2.19 -1.98
C LEU A 78 -10.10 3.23 -3.06
N ARG A 79 -11.07 4.10 -2.76
CA ARG A 79 -11.53 5.19 -3.63
C ARG A 79 -10.59 6.39 -3.60
#